data_AF-A0A7X1HE65-F1
#
_entry.id   AF-A0A7X1HE65-F1
#
_cell.length_a   1.000
_cell.length_b   1.000
_cell.length_c   1.000
_cell.angle_alpha   90.00
_cell.angle_beta   90.00
_cell.angle_gamma   90.00
#
_symmetry.space_group_name_H-M   'P 1'
#
loop_
_entity.id
_entity.type
_entity.pdbx_description
1 polymer ?
#
loop_
_entity_poly.entity_id
_entity_poly.type
_entity_poly.pdbx_seq_one_letter_code
_entity_poly.pdbx_strand_id
1 'polypeptide(L)'
;MSQTNAVEDMVRAMVELKRTGATCEPYVRGSPLTVMSGIDAYFTTLNQPVPNTVDQRTKDSIGKLIKQHAAYICSTKLEKAQTNYLRAAAAYMQTKQEKWPDAPWIEFPQWCQDPACADY
;
A
#
# COMPACT_ATOMS: atom_id res chain seq x y z
N MET A 1 25.33 -31.06 22.38
CA MET A 1 24.56 -30.20 21.47
C MET A 1 25.56 -29.47 20.59
N SER A 2 25.60 -29.79 19.30
CA SER A 2 26.73 -29.48 18.39
C SER A 2 26.68 -28.04 17.90
N GLN A 3 27.80 -27.33 17.97
CA GLN A 3 27.98 -25.93 17.52
C GLN A 3 27.49 -25.67 16.09
N THR A 4 27.44 -26.72 15.26
CA THR A 4 26.93 -26.68 13.87
C THR A 4 25.49 -26.17 13.78
N ASN A 5 24.63 -26.54 14.73
CA ASN A 5 23.24 -26.09 14.73
C ASN A 5 23.13 -24.59 15.00
N ALA A 6 23.95 -24.05 15.91
CA ALA A 6 23.92 -22.64 16.26
C ALA A 6 24.37 -21.72 15.11
N VAL A 7 25.38 -22.14 14.34
CA VAL A 7 25.84 -21.40 13.16
C VAL A 7 24.77 -21.42 12.07
N GLU A 8 24.18 -22.59 11.80
CA GLU A 8 23.11 -22.71 10.81
C GLU A 8 21.89 -21.86 11.18
N ASP A 9 21.47 -21.92 12.45
CA ASP A 9 20.34 -21.14 12.96
C ASP A 9 20.59 -19.63 12.84
N MET A 10 21.82 -19.17 13.14
CA MET A 10 22.19 -17.76 13.01
C MET A 10 22.18 -17.30 11.55
N VAL A 11 22.74 -18.08 10.64
CA VAL A 11 22.74 -17.77 9.20
C VAL A 11 21.30 -17.72 8.67
N ARG A 12 20.46 -18.68 9.06
CA ARG A 12 19.04 -18.72 8.71
C ARG A 12 18.30 -17.48 9.21
N ALA A 13 18.55 -17.07 10.46
CA ALA A 13 17.96 -15.86 11.03
C ALA A 13 18.40 -14.59 10.30
N MET A 14 19.68 -14.48 9.91
CA MET A 14 20.19 -13.34 9.13
C MET A 14 19.53 -13.25 7.74
N VAL A 15 19.40 -14.39 7.05
CA VAL A 15 18.72 -14.46 5.75
C VAL A 15 17.25 -14.05 5.89
N GLU A 16 16.54 -14.57 6.89
CA GLU A 16 15.14 -14.25 7.13
C GLU A 16 14.93 -12.77 7.49
N LEU A 17 15.82 -12.21 8.30
CA LEU A 17 15.78 -10.79 8.66
C LEU A 17 16.04 -9.90 7.44
N LYS A 18 17.01 -10.24 6.58
CA LYS A 18 17.26 -9.51 5.32
C LYS A 18 16.07 -9.61 4.37
N ARG A 19 15.45 -10.79 4.24
CA ARG A 19 14.26 -11.00 3.42
C ARG A 19 13.08 -10.16 3.91
N THR A 20 12.84 -10.18 5.21
CA THR A 20 11.79 -9.38 5.85
C THR A 20 12.08 -7.89 5.69
N GLY A 21 13.32 -7.46 5.93
CA GLY A 21 13.77 -6.08 5.77
C GLY A 21 13.55 -5.57 4.34
N ALA A 22 13.98 -6.33 3.32
CA ALA A 22 13.77 -5.99 1.92
C ALA A 22 12.28 -5.88 1.55
N THR A 23 11.43 -6.73 2.13
CA THR A 23 9.98 -6.72 1.92
C THR A 23 9.33 -5.48 2.54
N CYS A 24 9.78 -5.09 3.73
CA CYS A 24 9.22 -3.99 4.51
C CYS A 24 9.81 -2.61 4.18
N GLU A 25 10.93 -2.55 3.45
CA GLU A 25 11.70 -1.33 3.16
C GLU A 25 10.84 -0.13 2.73
N PRO A 26 9.86 -0.26 1.81
CA PRO A 26 9.05 0.88 1.37
C PRO A 26 7.96 1.31 2.35
N TYR A 27 7.68 0.50 3.37
CA TYR A 27 6.47 0.61 4.20
C TYR A 27 6.75 1.07 5.64
N VAL A 28 8.00 0.97 6.10
CA VAL A 28 8.39 1.34 7.46
C VAL A 28 9.44 2.43 7.46
N ARG A 29 9.48 3.23 8.54
CA ARG A 29 10.49 4.27 8.72
C ARG A 29 11.84 3.67 9.12
N GLY A 30 12.92 4.41 8.84
CA GLY A 30 14.26 4.07 9.32
C GLY A 30 15.08 3.14 8.41
N SER A 31 14.55 2.73 7.25
CA SER A 31 15.22 1.89 6.26
C SER A 31 15.80 0.59 6.86
N PRO A 32 14.97 -0.46 7.03
CA PRO A 32 15.40 -1.79 7.47
C PRO A 32 16.70 -2.27 6.80
N LEU A 33 16.86 -2.05 5.49
CA LEU A 33 18.07 -2.47 4.79
C LEU A 33 19.32 -1.70 5.24
N THR A 34 19.20 -0.40 5.52
CA THR A 34 20.34 0.41 6.00
C THR A 34 20.81 -0.04 7.37
N VAL A 35 19.90 -0.36 8.29
CA VAL A 35 20.26 -0.82 9.63
C VAL A 35 20.84 -2.24 9.66
N MET A 36 20.70 -3.00 8.57
CA MET A 36 21.20 -4.38 8.43
C MET A 36 22.55 -4.48 7.72
N SER A 37 23.28 -3.38 7.51
CA SER A 37 24.58 -3.38 6.82
C SER A 37 25.64 -4.30 7.44
N GLY A 38 25.54 -4.58 8.75
CA GLY A 38 26.40 -5.55 9.43
C GLY A 38 26.21 -6.99 8.93
N ILE A 39 25.01 -7.37 8.49
CA ILE A 39 24.76 -8.67 7.87
C ILE A 39 25.44 -8.72 6.49
N ASP A 40 25.40 -7.64 5.72
CA ASP A 40 26.04 -7.57 4.41
C ASP A 40 27.56 -7.74 4.53
N ALA A 41 28.15 -7.08 5.54
CA ALA A 41 29.57 -7.24 5.87
C ALA A 41 29.92 -8.68 6.28
N TYR A 42 29.05 -9.35 7.02
CA TYR A 42 29.23 -10.76 7.41
C TYR A 42 29.31 -11.69 6.18
N PHE A 43 28.33 -11.61 5.27
CA PHE A 43 28.32 -12.44 4.06
C PHE A 43 29.48 -12.09 3.11
N THR A 44 29.82 -10.81 2.99
CA THR A 44 30.97 -10.35 2.20
C THR A 44 32.29 -10.92 2.74
N THR A 45 32.47 -10.92 4.06
CA THR A 45 33.66 -11.49 4.71
C THR A 45 33.80 -13.00 4.43
N LEU A 46 32.68 -13.70 4.30
CA LEU A 46 32.65 -15.13 3.95
C LEU A 46 32.75 -15.39 2.44
N ASN A 47 32.88 -14.34 1.62
CA ASN A 47 32.83 -14.40 0.16
C ASN A 47 31.55 -15.10 -0.35
N GLN A 48 30.43 -14.88 0.33
CA GLN A 48 29.11 -15.42 0.00
C GLN A 48 28.21 -14.31 -0.56
N PRO A 49 27.21 -14.65 -1.40
CA PRO A 49 26.24 -13.68 -1.86
C PRO A 49 25.41 -13.12 -0.69
N VAL A 50 25.17 -11.81 -0.71
CA VAL A 50 24.30 -11.16 0.27
C VAL A 50 22.84 -11.52 -0.03
N PRO A 51 22.08 -12.05 0.94
CA PRO A 51 20.66 -12.34 0.76
C PRO A 51 19.87 -11.03 0.62
N ASN A 52 19.17 -10.86 -0.50
CA ASN A 52 18.32 -9.69 -0.76
C ASN A 52 16.94 -10.06 -1.34
N THR A 53 16.52 -11.31 -1.17
CA THR A 53 15.25 -11.80 -1.70
C THR A 53 14.09 -11.11 -0.99
N VAL A 54 13.04 -10.79 -1.74
CA VAL A 54 11.80 -10.23 -1.20
C VAL A 54 10.80 -11.37 -1.01
N ASP A 55 10.04 -11.32 0.08
CA ASP A 55 8.87 -12.18 0.24
C ASP A 55 7.73 -11.67 -0.65
N GLN A 56 7.64 -12.24 -1.85
CA GLN A 56 6.68 -11.77 -2.85
C GLN A 56 5.22 -11.94 -2.38
N ARG A 57 4.91 -13.02 -1.65
CA ARG A 57 3.55 -13.27 -1.13
C ARG A 57 3.13 -12.20 -0.13
N THR A 58 4.04 -11.84 0.78
CA THR A 58 3.81 -10.78 1.77
C THR A 58 3.70 -9.43 1.07
N LYS A 59 4.58 -9.13 0.12
CA LYS A 59 4.52 -7.90 -0.70
C LYS A 59 3.19 -7.76 -1.44
N ASP A 60 2.72 -8.84 -2.07
CA ASP A 60 1.44 -8.84 -2.80
C ASP A 60 0.26 -8.62 -1.85
N SER A 61 0.30 -9.25 -0.67
CA SER A 61 -0.73 -9.07 0.37
C SER A 61 -0.77 -7.62 0.88
N ILE A 62 0.39 -7.00 1.15
CA ILE A 62 0.50 -5.58 1.51
C ILE A 62 -0.05 -4.71 0.38
N GLY A 63 0.34 -5.00 -0.86
CA GLY A 63 -0.15 -4.28 -2.04
C GLY A 63 -1.67 -4.33 -2.17
N LYS A 64 -2.28 -5.49 -1.91
CA LYS A 64 -3.74 -5.65 -1.90
C LYS A 64 -4.39 -4.79 -0.81
N LEU A 65 -3.88 -4.84 0.42
CA LEU A 65 -4.41 -4.03 1.53
C LEU A 65 -4.30 -2.52 1.26
N ILE A 66 -3.18 -2.05 0.69
CA ILE A 66 -3.01 -0.65 0.30
C ILE A 66 -4.05 -0.25 -0.75
N LYS A 67 -4.28 -1.09 -1.79
CA LYS A 67 -5.29 -0.82 -2.82
C LYS A 67 -6.69 -0.75 -2.24
N GLN A 68 -7.04 -1.69 -1.35
CA GLN A 68 -8.34 -1.72 -0.67
C GLN A 68 -8.57 -0.45 0.18
N HIS A 69 -7.55 -0.03 0.94
CA HIS A 69 -7.63 1.19 1.73
C HIS A 69 -7.72 2.45 0.86
N ALA A 70 -6.98 2.50 -0.24
CA ALA A 70 -7.07 3.61 -1.20
C ALA A 70 -8.46 3.69 -1.85
N ALA A 71 -9.03 2.55 -2.26
CA ALA A 71 -10.38 2.48 -2.80
C ALA A 71 -11.41 3.03 -1.80
N TYR A 72 -11.35 2.57 -0.54
CA TYR A 72 -12.19 3.09 0.54
C TYR A 72 -12.12 4.61 0.68
N ILE A 73 -10.91 5.17 0.81
CA ILE A 73 -10.71 6.63 0.95
C ILE A 73 -11.29 7.38 -0.26
N CYS A 74 -11.04 6.89 -1.47
CA CYS A 74 -11.53 7.52 -2.70
C CYS A 74 -13.05 7.49 -2.77
N SER A 75 -13.68 6.36 -2.49
CA SER A 75 -15.14 6.22 -2.47
C SER A 75 -15.79 7.19 -1.48
N THR A 76 -15.28 7.29 -0.25
CA THR A 76 -15.81 8.24 0.75
C THR A 76 -15.69 9.69 0.27
N LYS A 77 -14.57 10.05 -0.36
CA LYS A 77 -14.37 11.40 -0.92
C LYS A 77 -15.30 11.69 -2.10
N LEU A 78 -15.52 10.71 -2.96
CA LEU A 78 -16.40 10.81 -4.12
C LEU A 78 -17.86 10.99 -3.71
N GLU A 79 -18.36 10.24 -2.72
CA GLU A 79 -19.72 10.42 -2.19
C GLU A 79 -19.95 11.82 -1.64
N LYS A 80 -18.97 12.35 -0.90
CA LYS A 80 -19.04 13.72 -0.37
C LYS A 80 -19.06 14.75 -1.51
N ALA A 81 -18.21 14.59 -2.51
CA ALA A 81 -18.15 15.47 -3.68
C ALA A 81 -19.44 15.42 -4.50
N GLN A 82 -19.97 14.22 -4.75
CA GLN A 82 -21.25 13.98 -5.41
C GLN A 82 -22.40 14.67 -4.66
N THR A 83 -22.50 14.48 -3.35
CA THR A 83 -23.54 15.10 -2.52
C THR A 83 -23.47 16.63 -2.61
N ASN A 84 -22.27 17.19 -2.57
CA ASN A 84 -22.06 18.63 -2.71
C ASN A 84 -22.44 19.13 -4.11
N TYR A 85 -22.09 18.38 -5.16
CA TYR A 85 -22.47 18.70 -6.54
C TYR A 85 -23.99 18.73 -6.69
N LEU A 86 -24.70 17.68 -6.25
CA LEU A 86 -26.16 17.60 -6.36
C LEU A 86 -26.84 18.76 -5.64
N ARG A 87 -26.37 19.12 -4.45
CA ARG A 87 -26.85 20.29 -3.70
C ARG A 87 -26.63 21.59 -4.48
N ALA A 88 -25.43 21.79 -5.01
CA ALA A 88 -25.07 23.00 -5.75
C ALA A 88 -25.84 23.10 -7.08
N ALA A 89 -25.99 21.99 -7.79
CA ALA A 89 -26.75 21.89 -9.03
C ALA A 89 -28.23 22.25 -8.81
N ALA A 90 -28.84 21.75 -7.74
CA ALA A 90 -30.22 22.09 -7.39
C ALA A 90 -30.38 23.59 -7.08
N ALA A 91 -29.46 24.17 -6.29
CA ALA A 91 -29.48 25.60 -5.98
C ALA A 91 -29.24 26.47 -7.24
N TYR A 92 -28.33 26.04 -8.11
CA TYR A 92 -28.06 26.69 -9.39
C TYR A 92 -29.31 26.70 -10.28
N MET A 93 -30.02 25.58 -10.41
CA MET A 93 -31.23 25.51 -11.24
C MET A 93 -32.34 26.46 -10.76
N GLN A 94 -32.38 26.79 -9.46
CA GLN A 94 -33.34 27.76 -8.90
C GLN A 94 -32.93 29.23 -9.11
N THR A 95 -31.64 29.49 -9.32
CA THR A 95 -31.07 30.86 -9.28
C THR A 95 -30.40 31.30 -10.58
N LYS A 96 -30.22 30.38 -11.54
CA LYS A 96 -29.53 30.67 -12.79
C LYS A 96 -30.28 31.71 -13.61
N GLN A 97 -29.52 32.52 -14.34
CA GLN A 97 -30.08 33.43 -15.34
C GLN A 97 -30.41 32.65 -16.63
N GLU A 98 -31.36 33.16 -17.42
CA GLU A 98 -31.89 32.47 -18.60
C GLU A 98 -30.83 32.08 -19.65
N LYS A 99 -29.78 32.89 -19.81
CA LYS A 99 -28.67 32.62 -20.74
C LYS A 99 -27.74 31.48 -20.32
N TRP A 100 -27.83 31.01 -19.07
CA TRP A 100 -26.94 29.98 -18.55
C TRP A 100 -27.54 28.58 -18.78
N PRO A 101 -26.72 27.59 -19.20
CA PRO A 101 -27.19 26.24 -19.46
C PRO A 101 -27.73 25.57 -18.20
N ASP A 102 -28.49 24.49 -18.35
CA ASP A 102 -28.87 23.65 -17.20
C ASP A 102 -27.63 23.02 -16.56
N ALA A 103 -27.72 22.69 -15.26
CA ALA A 103 -26.66 21.92 -14.61
C ALA A 103 -26.53 20.55 -15.31
N PRO A 104 -25.30 20.10 -15.62
CA PRO A 104 -25.13 18.86 -16.36
C PRO A 104 -25.64 17.66 -15.55
N TRP A 105 -26.34 16.76 -16.22
CA TRP A 105 -26.73 15.49 -15.62
C TRP A 105 -25.50 14.57 -15.52
N ILE A 106 -25.32 13.94 -14.35
CA ILE A 106 -24.24 12.99 -14.10
C ILE A 106 -24.85 11.74 -13.48
N GLU A 107 -24.65 10.60 -14.14
CA GLU A 107 -24.96 9.30 -13.58
C GLU A 107 -23.81 8.86 -12.68
N PHE A 108 -24.01 9.01 -11.37
CA PHE A 108 -23.03 8.55 -10.40
C PHE A 108 -23.23 7.06 -10.11
N PRO A 109 -22.21 6.22 -10.32
CA PRO A 109 -22.27 4.84 -9.85
C PRO A 109 -22.30 4.83 -8.31
N GLN A 110 -22.74 3.70 -7.73
CA GLN A 110 -22.50 3.48 -6.31
C GLN A 110 -21.00 3.28 -6.09
N TRP A 111 -20.36 4.23 -5.41
CA TRP A 111 -18.97 4.09 -5.00
C TRP A 111 -18.92 3.05 -3.89
N CYS A 112 -18.30 1.90 -4.14
CA CYS A 112 -18.25 0.88 -3.10
C CYS A 112 -17.39 1.38 -1.92
N GLN A 113 -18.01 1.49 -0.75
CA GLN A 113 -17.39 1.86 0.53
C GLN A 113 -16.78 0.66 1.26
N ASP A 114 -16.89 -0.56 0.74
CA ASP A 114 -16.32 -1.74 1.38
C ASP A 114 -14.85 -1.90 0.95
N PRO A 115 -13.90 -2.01 1.89
CA PRO A 115 -12.53 -2.40 1.59
C PRO A 115 -12.42 -3.67 0.73
N ALA A 116 -13.38 -4.59 0.79
CA ALA A 116 -13.42 -5.81 -0.01
C ALA A 116 -13.77 -5.58 -1.49
N CYS A 117 -14.23 -4.39 -1.89
CA CYS A 117 -14.65 -4.13 -3.27
C CYS A 117 -13.51 -3.99 -4.28
N ALA A 118 -12.25 -3.96 -3.85
CA ALA A 118 -11.13 -3.97 -4.80
C ALA A 118 -10.97 -5.31 -5.55
N ASP A 119 -11.71 -6.35 -5.15
CA ASP A 119 -11.70 -7.68 -5.77
C ASP A 119 -12.91 -7.95 -6.70
N TYR A 120 -13.80 -6.97 -6.93
CA TYR A 120 -14.95 -7.06 -7.86
C TYR A 120 -14.77 -6.25 -9.13
#